data_AF-A7AUV2-F1
#
_entry.id   AF-A7AUV2-F1
#
_cell.length_a   1.000
_cell.length_b   1.000
_cell.length_c   1.000
_cell.angle_alpha   90.00
_cell.angle_beta   90.00
_cell.angle_gamma   90.00
#
_symmetry.space_group_name_H-M   'P 1'
#
loop_
_entity.id
_entity.type
_entity.pdbx_description
1 polymer ?
#
loop_
_entity_poly.entity_id
_entity_poly.type
_entity_poly.pdbx_seq_one_letter_code
_entity_poly.pdbx_strand_id
1 'polypeptide(L)'
;MDFDKGLHTNNKYHSLVDSLLFVDAVPVELESRIRELVCEEKRRILDECNGHESDVLNKYIEPLGAVPDCSSSGHMYHEAVDHCARGEHIQALDLEKYSGFSHLDDIDERKGHISVLSEYAQGALLNLELMDRYKESVWLRHLDDLTDLKQRMSTEQSRLECAIEAMNKARKLSNIEWASRIRSLSQEYDDYQKK
;
A
#
# COMPACT_ATOMS: atom_id res chain seq x y z
N MET A 1 41.69 14.30 16.72
CA MET A 1 40.33 13.73 16.78
C MET A 1 39.42 14.79 16.24
N ASP A 2 38.95 14.65 15.00
CA ASP A 2 38.07 15.64 14.37
C ASP A 2 36.68 15.52 14.97
N PHE A 3 36.36 16.42 15.91
CA PHE A 3 35.04 16.53 16.52
C PHE A 3 33.99 17.17 15.60
N ASP A 4 34.37 17.48 14.35
CA ASP A 4 33.57 18.30 13.42
C ASP A 4 32.89 17.50 12.30
N LYS A 5 33.02 16.17 12.31
CA LYS A 5 32.31 15.28 11.36
C LYS A 5 31.07 14.70 12.03
N GLY A 6 29.89 14.94 11.45
CA GLY A 6 28.62 14.43 11.96
C GLY A 6 28.60 12.90 12.10
N LEU A 7 27.90 12.41 13.13
CA LEU A 7 27.89 10.99 13.53
C LEU A 7 27.40 10.08 12.40
N HIS A 8 26.51 10.58 11.53
CA HIS A 8 25.97 9.89 10.36
C HIS A 8 27.03 9.50 9.33
N THR A 9 28.11 10.29 9.20
CA THR A 9 29.19 10.02 8.24
C THR A 9 30.19 8.95 8.71
N ASN A 10 30.26 8.70 10.02
CA ASN A 10 31.20 7.76 10.63
C ASN A 10 30.60 6.36 10.91
N ASN A 11 29.42 6.07 10.35
CA ASN A 11 28.71 4.81 10.61
C ASN A 11 29.22 3.63 9.74
N LYS A 12 30.54 3.37 9.79
CA LYS A 12 31.19 2.28 9.02
C LYS A 12 30.69 0.87 9.36
N TYR A 13 30.08 0.72 10.54
CA TYR A 13 29.61 -0.56 11.06
C TYR A 13 28.10 -0.58 11.28
N HIS A 14 27.33 0.21 10.53
CA HIS A 14 25.86 0.25 10.66
C HIS A 14 25.21 -1.14 10.53
N SER A 15 25.84 -2.03 9.76
CA SER A 15 25.37 -3.40 9.52
C SER A 15 25.60 -4.35 10.68
N LEU A 16 26.41 -3.94 11.66
CA LEU A 16 26.71 -4.68 12.89
C LEU A 16 25.93 -4.15 14.09
N VAL A 17 25.05 -3.15 13.89
CA VAL A 17 24.21 -2.61 14.95
C VAL A 17 23.10 -3.63 15.23
N ASP A 18 23.26 -4.36 16.34
CA ASP A 18 22.25 -5.26 16.86
C ASP A 18 21.54 -4.59 18.05
N SER A 19 20.22 -4.67 18.06
CA SER A 19 19.39 -4.19 19.18
C SER A 19 18.52 -5.35 19.65
N LEU A 20 18.75 -5.81 20.88
CA LEU A 20 18.03 -6.93 21.48
C LEU A 20 16.66 -6.48 22.01
N LEU A 21 15.73 -6.14 21.11
CA LEU A 21 14.41 -5.55 21.43
C LEU A 21 13.58 -6.30 22.50
N PHE A 22 13.82 -7.60 22.66
CA PHE A 22 13.09 -8.44 23.63
C PHE A 22 13.73 -8.47 25.03
N VAL A 23 14.96 -7.97 25.17
CA VAL A 23 15.72 -7.94 26.43
C VAL A 23 15.97 -6.50 26.86
N ASP A 24 16.36 -5.65 25.91
CA ASP A 24 16.64 -4.23 26.13
C ASP A 24 15.38 -3.42 25.81
N ALA A 25 14.38 -3.51 26.68
CA ALA A 25 13.25 -2.59 26.64
C ALA A 25 13.77 -1.19 26.98
N VAL A 26 13.70 -0.26 26.02
CA VAL A 26 14.10 1.14 26.23
C VAL A 26 13.20 1.73 27.33
N PRO A 27 13.76 2.24 28.44
CA PRO A 27 12.99 2.96 29.45
C PRO A 27 12.27 4.15 28.83
N VAL A 28 11.00 4.35 29.18
CA VAL A 28 10.13 5.38 28.59
C VAL A 28 10.72 6.78 28.77
N GLU A 29 11.48 6.99 29.84
CA GLU A 29 12.17 8.24 30.16
C GLU A 29 13.25 8.58 29.12
N LEU A 30 13.97 7.57 28.61
CA LEU A 30 15.05 7.73 27.64
C LEU A 30 14.53 7.94 26.21
N GLU A 31 13.29 7.56 25.90
CA GLU A 31 12.72 7.79 24.57
C GLU A 31 12.71 9.28 24.20
N SER A 32 12.35 10.14 25.15
CA SER A 32 12.33 11.60 24.95
C SER A 32 13.71 12.12 24.54
N ARG A 33 14.74 11.68 25.28
CA ARG A 33 16.13 12.06 25.03
C ARG A 33 16.66 11.50 23.71
N ILE A 34 16.32 10.24 23.37
CA ILE A 34 16.69 9.64 22.09
C ILE A 34 16.05 10.43 20.94
N ARG A 35 14.77 10.81 21.04
CA ARG A 35 14.10 11.64 20.03
C ARG A 35 14.75 13.01 19.88
N GLU A 36 15.14 13.66 20.98
CA GLU A 36 15.87 14.93 20.93
C GLU A 36 17.19 14.79 20.16
N LEU A 37 17.99 13.78 20.48
CA LEU A 37 19.26 13.52 19.80
C LEU A 37 19.07 13.21 18.30
N VAL A 38 18.04 12.42 17.95
CA VAL A 38 17.69 12.15 16.54
C VAL A 38 17.27 13.43 15.83
N CYS A 39 16.49 14.30 16.49
CA CYS A 39 16.07 15.59 15.92
C CYS A 39 17.25 16.55 15.74
N GLU A 40 18.21 16.57 16.67
CA GLU A 40 19.44 17.35 16.54
C GLU A 40 20.27 16.88 15.35
N GLU A 41 20.45 15.57 15.18
CA GLU A 41 21.16 15.00 14.04
C GLU A 41 20.41 15.23 12.71
N LYS A 42 19.08 15.09 12.68
CA LYS A 42 18.27 15.44 11.50
C LYS A 42 18.49 16.90 11.11
N ARG A 43 18.57 17.80 12.09
CA ARG A 43 18.79 19.23 11.85
C ARG A 43 20.18 19.49 11.24
N ARG A 44 21.23 18.84 11.78
CA ARG A 44 22.59 18.91 11.21
C ARG A 44 22.66 18.41 9.77
N ILE A 45 21.99 17.30 9.46
CA ILE A 45 21.93 16.74 8.10
C ILE A 45 21.23 17.71 7.14
N LEU A 46 20.18 18.38 7.59
CA LEU A 46 19.49 19.40 6.81
C LEU A 46 20.37 20.64 6.60
N ASP A 47 21.10 21.08 7.62
CA ASP A 47 22.04 22.20 7.52
C ASP A 47 23.18 21.90 6.51
N GLU A 48 23.69 20.67 6.49
CA GLU A 48 24.67 20.20 5.48
C GLU A 48 24.09 20.16 4.05
N CYS A 49 22.77 20.00 3.91
CA CYS A 49 22.05 19.96 2.64
C CYS A 49 21.35 21.29 2.28
N ASN A 50 21.83 22.42 2.83
CA ASN A 50 21.26 23.76 2.59
C ASN A 50 19.76 23.91 2.96
N GLY A 51 19.23 23.07 3.86
CA GLY A 51 17.88 23.18 4.41
C GLY A 51 16.75 22.59 3.55
N HIS A 52 17.04 21.98 2.40
CA HIS A 52 16.00 21.39 1.55
C HIS A 52 15.78 19.91 1.87
N GLU A 53 14.74 19.64 2.67
CA GLU A 53 14.30 18.28 3.03
C GLU A 53 14.03 17.40 1.79
N SER A 54 13.55 17.99 0.70
CA SER A 54 13.29 17.29 -0.57
C SER A 54 14.54 16.64 -1.16
N ASP A 55 15.71 17.27 -1.06
CA ASP A 55 16.94 16.74 -1.67
C ASP A 55 17.50 15.56 -0.89
N VAL A 56 17.31 15.58 0.44
CA VAL A 56 17.65 14.45 1.31
C VAL A 56 16.73 13.27 1.04
N LEU A 57 15.42 13.50 0.98
CA LEU A 57 14.44 12.45 0.66
C LEU A 57 14.68 11.85 -0.73
N ASN A 58 14.98 12.68 -1.72
CA ASN A 58 15.26 12.20 -3.08
C ASN A 58 16.44 11.23 -3.12
N LYS A 59 17.51 11.46 -2.32
CA LYS A 59 18.63 10.52 -2.19
C LYS A 59 18.25 9.20 -1.51
N TYR A 60 17.33 9.22 -0.55
CA TYR A 60 16.82 8.00 0.09
C TYR A 60 15.85 7.21 -0.78
N ILE A 61 15.17 7.90 -1.71
CA ILE A 61 14.16 7.31 -2.60
C ILE A 61 14.79 6.82 -3.92
N GLU A 62 15.93 7.38 -4.34
CA GLU A 62 16.68 6.95 -5.54
C GLU A 62 16.86 5.42 -5.68
N PRO A 63 17.13 4.64 -4.61
CA PRO A 63 17.24 3.18 -4.70
C PRO A 63 15.91 2.44 -4.92
N LEU A 64 14.77 3.09 -4.69
CA LEU A 64 13.44 2.49 -4.85
C LEU A 64 12.95 2.49 -6.31
N GLY A 65 13.73 3.06 -7.23
CA GLY A 65 13.38 3.20 -8.63
C GLY A 65 12.34 4.30 -8.86
N ALA A 66 12.19 4.74 -10.12
CA ALA A 66 11.11 5.64 -10.48
C ALA A 66 9.76 4.97 -10.22
N VAL A 67 8.79 5.71 -9.67
CA VAL A 67 7.40 5.26 -9.60
C VAL A 67 6.99 4.80 -11.00
N PRO A 68 6.45 3.57 -11.16
CA PRO A 68 5.99 3.11 -12.45
C PRO A 68 5.07 4.16 -13.06
N ASP A 69 5.43 4.66 -14.24
CA ASP A 69 4.59 5.62 -14.96
C ASP A 69 3.33 4.89 -15.43
N CYS A 70 2.27 4.96 -14.63
CA CYS A 70 0.99 4.34 -14.96
C CYS A 70 0.26 5.05 -16.11
N SER A 71 0.76 6.22 -16.55
CA SER A 71 0.17 7.03 -17.63
C SER A 71 0.21 6.32 -18.99
N SER A 72 1.08 5.33 -19.18
CA SER A 72 1.16 4.54 -20.42
C SER A 72 0.36 3.24 -20.36
N SER A 73 -0.30 2.92 -19.25
CA SER A 73 -1.21 1.79 -19.22
C SER A 73 -2.46 2.23 -19.99
N GLY A 74 -2.72 1.64 -21.16
CA GLY A 74 -3.87 1.99 -22.02
C GLY A 74 -5.24 1.65 -21.42
N HIS A 75 -5.35 1.69 -20.09
CA HIS A 75 -6.57 1.52 -19.34
C HIS A 75 -7.37 2.82 -19.38
N MET A 76 -8.58 2.74 -19.96
CA MET A 76 -9.56 3.82 -20.07
C MET A 76 -9.87 4.53 -18.74
N TYR A 77 -9.63 3.86 -17.61
CA TYR A 77 -9.80 4.46 -16.27
C TYR A 77 -8.81 5.61 -16.03
N HIS A 78 -7.55 5.48 -16.43
CA HIS A 78 -6.55 6.52 -16.22
C HIS A 78 -6.80 7.74 -17.10
N GLU A 79 -7.15 7.50 -18.36
CA GLU A 79 -7.55 8.57 -19.27
C GLU A 79 -8.76 9.35 -18.72
N ALA A 80 -9.78 8.66 -18.18
CA ALA A 80 -10.92 9.29 -17.54
C ALA A 80 -10.55 10.09 -16.27
N VAL A 81 -9.61 9.60 -15.45
CA VAL A 81 -9.10 10.31 -14.27
C VAL A 81 -8.33 11.56 -14.68
N ASP A 82 -7.52 11.48 -15.73
CA ASP A 82 -6.75 12.61 -16.27
C ASP A 82 -7.67 13.67 -16.91
N HIS A 83 -8.73 13.25 -17.60
CA HIS A 83 -9.76 14.17 -18.11
C HIS A 83 -10.48 14.92 -16.97
N CYS A 84 -10.83 14.22 -15.89
CA CYS A 84 -11.38 14.85 -14.68
C CYS A 84 -10.38 15.83 -14.03
N ALA A 85 -9.10 15.46 -13.96
CA ALA A 85 -8.05 16.32 -13.40
C ALA A 85 -7.81 17.59 -14.24
N ARG A 86 -8.00 17.51 -15.56
CA ARG A 86 -7.98 18.65 -16.50
C ARG A 86 -9.24 19.53 -16.44
N GLY A 87 -10.28 19.11 -15.68
CA GLY A 87 -11.54 19.84 -15.57
C GLY A 87 -12.38 19.79 -16.86
N GLU A 88 -12.12 18.84 -17.74
CA GLU A 88 -12.88 18.66 -18.97
C GLU A 88 -14.23 18.00 -18.66
N HIS A 89 -15.31 18.58 -19.17
CA HIS A 89 -16.66 18.07 -18.95
C HIS A 89 -16.87 16.77 -19.74
N ILE A 90 -16.79 15.63 -19.06
CA ILE A 90 -17.16 14.34 -19.63
C ILE A 90 -18.66 14.41 -19.98
N GLN A 91 -19.01 14.17 -21.23
CA GLN A 91 -20.41 14.11 -21.65
C GLN A 91 -21.11 13.00 -20.87
N ALA A 92 -22.00 13.39 -19.95
CA ALA A 92 -22.82 12.43 -19.22
C ALA A 92 -23.66 11.61 -20.21
N LEU A 93 -23.86 10.33 -19.90
CA LEU A 93 -24.75 9.46 -20.66
C LEU A 93 -26.15 10.09 -20.69
N ASP A 94 -26.58 10.53 -21.87
CA ASP A 94 -27.91 11.06 -22.08
C ASP A 94 -28.92 9.90 -22.17
N LEU A 95 -29.55 9.62 -21.02
CA LEU A 95 -30.61 8.62 -20.90
C LEU A 95 -31.97 9.17 -21.36
N GLU A 96 -32.12 10.49 -21.50
CA GLU A 96 -33.38 11.12 -21.91
C GLU A 96 -33.72 10.79 -23.36
N LYS A 97 -32.68 10.62 -24.19
CA LYS A 97 -32.76 10.17 -25.58
C LYS A 97 -33.56 8.86 -25.79
N TYR A 98 -33.61 7.99 -24.78
CA TYR A 98 -34.31 6.70 -24.87
C TYR A 98 -35.65 6.68 -24.13
N SER A 99 -36.02 7.79 -23.48
CA SER A 99 -37.19 7.86 -22.58
C SER A 99 -38.44 8.47 -23.22
N GLY A 100 -38.30 9.26 -24.30
CA GLY A 100 -39.44 9.94 -24.92
C GLY A 100 -39.18 10.50 -26.32
N PHE A 101 -40.23 11.05 -26.95
CA PHE A 101 -40.22 11.56 -28.33
C PHE A 101 -40.08 13.09 -28.43
N SER A 102 -39.83 13.77 -27.31
CA SER A 102 -39.78 15.24 -27.20
C SER A 102 -38.65 15.89 -28.01
N HIS A 103 -37.68 15.11 -28.47
CA HIS A 103 -36.50 15.56 -29.20
C HIS A 103 -36.63 15.40 -30.74
N LEU A 104 -37.77 14.90 -31.24
CA LEU A 104 -38.00 14.63 -32.66
C LEU A 104 -39.24 15.38 -33.14
N ASP A 105 -39.06 16.30 -34.08
CA ASP A 105 -40.14 17.10 -34.65
C ASP A 105 -40.74 16.48 -35.92
N ASP A 106 -39.97 15.67 -36.65
CA ASP A 106 -40.39 15.02 -37.90
C ASP A 106 -41.03 13.62 -37.69
N ILE A 107 -42.02 13.29 -38.51
CA ILE A 107 -42.77 12.03 -38.44
C ILE A 107 -41.91 10.84 -38.92
N ASP A 108 -41.09 11.04 -39.95
CA ASP A 108 -40.22 9.97 -40.47
C ASP A 108 -39.08 9.66 -39.49
N GLU A 109 -38.51 10.68 -38.85
CA GLU A 109 -37.53 10.50 -37.77
C GLU A 109 -38.14 9.80 -36.54
N ARG A 110 -39.37 10.16 -36.14
CA ARG A 110 -40.10 9.45 -35.08
C ARG A 110 -40.33 7.99 -35.43
N LYS A 111 -40.66 7.67 -36.68
CA LYS A 111 -40.85 6.29 -37.14
C LYS A 111 -39.55 5.50 -37.08
N GLY A 112 -38.42 6.10 -37.47
CA GLY A 112 -37.10 5.51 -37.31
C GLY A 112 -36.74 5.25 -35.84
N HIS A 113 -37.01 6.22 -34.97
CA HIS A 113 -36.79 6.09 -33.53
C HIS A 113 -37.65 5.00 -32.89
N ILE A 114 -38.93 4.88 -33.27
CA ILE A 114 -39.81 3.79 -32.83
C ILE A 114 -39.25 2.43 -33.24
N SER A 115 -38.70 2.29 -34.45
CA SER A 115 -38.07 1.05 -34.90
C SER A 115 -36.90 0.66 -33.98
N VAL A 116 -36.03 1.62 -33.67
CA VAL A 116 -34.88 1.42 -32.80
C VAL A 116 -35.30 1.05 -31.37
N LEU A 117 -36.29 1.76 -30.80
CA LEU A 117 -36.84 1.42 -29.48
C LEU A 117 -37.50 0.04 -29.45
N SER A 118 -38.18 -0.35 -30.54
CA SER A 118 -38.77 -1.68 -30.67
C SER A 118 -37.70 -2.77 -30.69
N GLU A 119 -36.59 -2.57 -31.39
CA GLU A 119 -35.45 -3.49 -31.38
C GLU A 119 -34.83 -3.60 -29.99
N TYR A 120 -34.63 -2.48 -29.28
CA TYR A 120 -34.16 -2.49 -27.89
C TYR A 120 -35.12 -3.22 -26.96
N ALA A 121 -36.43 -3.03 -27.12
CA ALA A 121 -37.44 -3.74 -26.32
C ALA A 121 -37.40 -5.25 -26.57
N GLN A 122 -37.24 -5.67 -27.84
CA GLN A 122 -37.07 -7.09 -28.19
C GLN A 122 -35.78 -7.67 -27.59
N GLY A 123 -34.68 -6.94 -27.67
CA GLY A 123 -33.42 -7.34 -27.03
C GLY A 123 -33.52 -7.43 -25.51
N ALA A 124 -34.22 -6.48 -24.88
CA ALA A 124 -34.46 -6.50 -23.44
C ALA A 124 -35.32 -7.71 -23.02
N LEU A 125 -36.35 -8.06 -23.80
CA LEU A 125 -37.16 -9.27 -23.55
C LEU A 125 -36.31 -10.53 -23.62
N LEU A 126 -35.49 -10.70 -24.66
CA LEU A 126 -34.60 -11.84 -24.78
C LEU A 126 -33.60 -11.90 -23.61
N ASN A 127 -33.03 -10.76 -23.22
CA ASN A 127 -32.12 -10.67 -22.07
C ASN A 127 -32.83 -11.05 -20.77
N LEU A 128 -34.09 -10.63 -20.57
CA LEU A 128 -34.88 -11.01 -19.40
C LEU A 128 -35.21 -12.50 -19.39
N GLU A 129 -35.52 -13.10 -20.54
CA GLU A 129 -35.73 -14.55 -20.65
C GLU A 129 -34.47 -15.34 -20.32
N LEU A 130 -33.32 -14.91 -20.84
CA LEU A 130 -32.03 -15.52 -20.52
C LEU A 130 -31.67 -15.35 -19.04
N MET A 131 -31.88 -14.15 -18.51
CA MET A 131 -31.66 -13.88 -17.09
C MET A 131 -32.57 -14.74 -16.24
N ASP A 132 -33.86 -14.84 -16.52
CA ASP A 132 -34.79 -15.65 -15.74
C ASP A 132 -34.38 -17.13 -15.73
N ARG A 133 -33.91 -17.64 -16.87
CA ARG A 133 -33.47 -19.02 -17.04
C ARG A 133 -32.19 -19.37 -16.29
N TYR A 134 -31.24 -18.44 -16.20
CA TYR A 134 -29.88 -18.73 -15.70
C TYR A 134 -29.47 -17.95 -14.46
N LYS A 135 -30.24 -16.94 -14.01
CA LYS A 135 -29.87 -16.07 -12.90
C LYS A 135 -29.51 -16.86 -11.66
N GLU A 136 -30.35 -17.81 -11.26
CA GLU A 136 -30.16 -18.52 -9.99
C GLU A 136 -28.88 -19.37 -10.03
N SER A 137 -28.67 -20.16 -11.08
CA SER A 137 -27.50 -21.03 -11.19
C SER A 137 -26.19 -20.25 -11.32
N VAL A 138 -26.19 -19.15 -12.09
CA VAL A 138 -25.01 -18.29 -12.25
C VAL A 138 -24.70 -17.53 -10.97
N TRP A 139 -25.73 -16.98 -10.30
CA TRP A 139 -25.54 -16.27 -9.04
C TRP A 139 -25.06 -17.18 -7.91
N LEU A 140 -25.62 -18.39 -7.79
CA LEU A 140 -25.15 -19.37 -6.81
C LEU A 140 -23.71 -19.75 -7.07
N ARG A 141 -23.35 -20.05 -8.32
CA ARG A 141 -21.96 -20.36 -8.68
C ARG A 141 -21.02 -19.20 -8.38
N HIS A 142 -21.41 -17.97 -8.69
CA HIS A 142 -20.62 -16.80 -8.36
C HIS A 142 -20.43 -16.62 -6.85
N LEU A 143 -21.47 -16.91 -6.06
CA LEU A 143 -21.40 -16.87 -4.60
C LEU A 143 -20.48 -17.97 -4.04
N ASP A 144 -20.49 -19.16 -4.64
CA ASP A 144 -19.56 -20.24 -4.31
C ASP A 144 -18.12 -19.81 -4.60
N ASP A 145 -17.86 -19.25 -5.79
CA ASP A 145 -16.52 -18.75 -6.17
C ASP A 145 -16.01 -17.67 -5.20
N LEU A 146 -16.89 -16.76 -4.76
CA LEU A 146 -16.56 -15.74 -3.76
C LEU A 146 -16.28 -16.35 -2.38
N THR A 147 -17.03 -17.38 -2.01
CA THR A 147 -16.84 -18.09 -0.73
C THR A 147 -15.51 -18.84 -0.72
N ASP A 148 -15.17 -19.51 -1.81
CA ASP A 148 -13.88 -20.16 -2.02
C ASP A 148 -12.72 -19.15 -1.96
N LEU A 149 -12.87 -18.00 -2.62
CA LEU A 149 -11.86 -16.94 -2.58
C LEU A 149 -11.67 -16.43 -1.15
N LYS A 150 -12.76 -16.18 -0.42
CA LYS A 150 -12.71 -15.76 0.99
C LYS A 150 -11.99 -16.81 1.85
N GLN A 151 -12.29 -18.10 1.65
CA GLN A 151 -11.63 -19.16 2.39
C GLN A 151 -10.13 -19.21 2.11
N ARG A 152 -9.71 -19.11 0.85
CA ARG A 152 -8.29 -19.08 0.46
C ARG A 152 -7.56 -17.89 1.10
N MET A 153 -8.16 -16.70 1.09
CA MET A 153 -7.59 -15.52 1.73
C MET A 153 -7.44 -15.72 3.24
N SER A 154 -8.45 -16.30 3.90
CA SER A 154 -8.39 -16.60 5.34
C SER A 154 -7.29 -17.61 5.67
N THR A 155 -7.08 -18.63 4.82
CA THR A 155 -6.00 -19.61 5.03
C THR A 155 -4.62 -18.98 4.85
N GLU A 156 -4.44 -18.10 3.86
CA GLU A 156 -3.18 -17.40 3.65
C GLU A 156 -2.87 -16.43 4.78
N GLN A 157 -3.89 -15.73 5.30
CA GLN A 157 -3.74 -14.88 6.48
C GLN A 157 -3.22 -15.69 7.67
N SER A 158 -3.88 -16.81 8.00
CA SER A 158 -3.46 -17.65 9.12
C SER A 158 -2.05 -18.24 8.93
N ARG A 159 -1.69 -18.59 7.69
CA ARG A 159 -0.33 -19.05 7.34
C ARG A 159 0.72 -17.97 7.61
N LEU A 160 0.45 -16.72 7.21
CA LEU A 160 1.34 -15.59 7.44
C LEU A 160 1.44 -15.23 8.92
N GLU A 161 0.34 -15.24 9.65
CA GLU A 161 0.33 -15.04 11.10
C GLU A 161 1.20 -16.09 11.82
N CYS A 162 1.04 -17.37 11.49
CA CYS A 162 1.89 -18.45 12.00
C CYS A 162 3.38 -18.23 11.69
N ALA A 163 3.70 -17.79 10.47
CA ALA A 163 5.08 -17.52 10.05
C ALA A 163 5.69 -16.34 10.83
N ILE A 164 4.92 -15.26 11.04
CA ILE A 164 5.33 -14.10 11.84
C ILE A 164 5.57 -14.53 13.29
N GLU A 165 4.67 -15.32 13.87
CA GLU A 165 4.84 -15.83 15.23
C GLU A 165 6.07 -16.72 15.38
N ALA A 166 6.32 -17.63 14.42
CA ALA A 166 7.49 -18.49 14.42
C ALA A 166 8.79 -17.66 14.34
N MET A 167 8.82 -16.66 13.46
CA MET A 167 9.94 -15.74 13.34
C MET A 167 10.16 -14.94 14.65
N ASN A 168 9.09 -14.45 15.26
CA ASN A 168 9.18 -13.73 16.54
C ASN A 168 9.65 -14.64 17.69
N LYS A 169 9.21 -15.90 17.74
CA LYS A 169 9.70 -16.89 18.71
C LYS A 169 11.20 -17.14 18.52
N ALA A 170 11.65 -17.33 17.28
CA ALA A 170 13.07 -17.52 16.97
C ALA A 170 13.92 -16.29 17.38
N ARG A 171 13.45 -15.07 17.06
CA ARG A 171 14.11 -13.82 17.48
C ARG A 171 14.16 -13.67 19.00
N LYS A 172 13.08 -14.00 19.71
CA LYS A 172 13.04 -13.97 21.19
C LYS A 172 14.09 -14.89 21.80
N LEU A 173 14.18 -16.13 21.34
CA LEU A 173 15.16 -17.10 21.84
C LEU A 173 16.59 -16.63 21.57
N SER A 174 16.88 -16.20 20.34
CA SER A 174 18.20 -15.68 19.99
C SER A 174 18.59 -14.46 20.83
N ASN A 175 17.66 -13.52 21.06
CA ASN A 175 17.92 -12.35 21.90
C ASN A 175 18.24 -12.74 23.35
N ILE A 176 17.52 -13.72 23.91
CA ILE A 176 17.76 -14.21 25.27
C ILE A 176 19.13 -14.90 25.36
N GLU A 177 19.48 -15.73 24.38
CA GLU A 177 20.78 -16.41 24.30
C GLU A 177 21.93 -15.40 24.25
N TRP A 178 21.86 -14.40 23.37
CA TRP A 178 22.88 -13.37 23.25
C TRP A 178 22.97 -12.51 24.50
N ALA A 179 21.85 -12.11 25.09
CA ALA A 179 21.87 -11.36 26.34
C ALA A 179 22.45 -12.17 27.51
N SER A 180 22.22 -13.48 27.57
CA SER A 180 22.87 -14.34 28.55
C SER A 180 24.38 -14.36 28.34
N ARG A 181 24.83 -14.50 27.08
CA ARG A 181 26.25 -14.52 26.73
C ARG A 181 26.94 -13.19 27.05
N ILE A 182 26.29 -12.07 26.75
CA ILE A 182 26.80 -10.72 27.09
C ILE A 182 26.93 -10.60 28.60
N ARG A 183 25.93 -11.01 29.39
CA ARG A 183 26.00 -10.97 30.86
C ARG A 183 27.18 -11.80 31.40
N SER A 184 27.41 -13.00 30.86
CA SER A 184 28.57 -13.82 31.24
C SER A 184 29.90 -13.13 30.89
N LEU A 185 30.03 -12.58 29.69
CA LEU A 185 31.24 -11.85 29.27
C LEU A 185 31.49 -10.59 30.11
N SER A 186 30.44 -9.84 30.45
CA SER A 186 30.56 -8.68 31.33
C SER A 186 31.03 -9.08 32.72
N GLN A 187 30.53 -10.19 33.26
CA GLN A 187 30.98 -10.70 34.56
C GLN A 187 32.45 -11.16 34.50
N GLU A 188 32.84 -11.89 33.45
CA GLU A 188 34.25 -12.26 33.24
C GLU A 188 35.15 -11.03 33.15
N TYR A 189 34.73 -10.00 32.41
CA TYR A 189 35.46 -8.75 32.29
C TYR A 189 35.62 -8.03 33.63
N ASP A 190 34.55 -7.94 34.43
CA ASP A 190 34.59 -7.34 35.76
C ASP A 190 35.52 -8.11 36.71
N ASP A 191 35.55 -9.44 36.60
CA ASP A 191 36.44 -10.30 37.37
C ASP A 191 37.91 -10.16 36.94
N TYR A 192 38.18 -9.91 35.66
CA TYR A 192 39.52 -9.56 35.17
C TYR A 192 39.96 -8.17 35.62
N GLN A 193 39.06 -7.18 35.63
CA GLN A 193 39.37 -5.81 36.09
C GLN A 193 39.66 -5.72 37.59
N LYS A 194 39.10 -6.64 38.39
CA LYS A 194 39.30 -6.71 39.84
C LYS A 194 40.53 -7.51 40.27
N LYS A 195 41.17 -8.23 39.35
CA LYS A 195 42.45 -8.95 39.57
C LYS A 195 43.62 -8.09 39.15
#